data_AF-A0A1H4NVM5-F1
#
_entry.id   AF-A0A1H4NVM5-F1
#
_cell.length_a   1.000
_cell.length_b   1.000
_cell.length_c   1.000
_cell.angle_alpha   90.00
_cell.angle_beta   90.00
_cell.angle_gamma   90.00
#
_symmetry.space_group_name_H-M   'P 1'
#
loop_
_entity.id
_entity.type
_entity.pdbx_description
1 polymer ?
#
loop_
_entity_poly.entity_id
_entity_poly.type
_entity_poly.pdbx_seq_one_letter_code
_entity_poly.pdbx_strand_id
1 'polypeptide(L)'
;MRWTKKAAPVEQSDREPELSAYQRAMRNRLLAAPAVPAPEPWRRVAFEPVGGLLGIGFASHPDSGRDLVMVVSHDGHGLFDAVTGEKIARDRDPDPVDSTPDAVADLSCPGLGPVAGSRVRIAGLFGGGLHTTTEDGWTLEVVAPAWPNERVLLSGDGGLPHPGPHGERWWHIFHSNHSELRAAGFSPSGRTIAVATSSDLSLWTTEVRSH
;
A
#
# COMPACT_ATOMS: atom_id res chain seq x y z
N MET A 1 -64.65 -12.20 2.77
CA MET A 1 -63.78 -12.01 1.59
C MET A 1 -62.50 -11.31 2.04
N ARG A 2 -61.36 -12.01 2.01
CA ARG A 2 -60.03 -11.44 2.30
C ARG A 2 -59.52 -10.77 1.03
N TRP A 3 -59.30 -9.47 1.06
CA TRP A 3 -58.67 -8.73 -0.03
C TRP A 3 -57.15 -8.89 0.10
N THR A 4 -56.54 -9.69 -0.76
CA THR A 4 -55.09 -9.70 -0.94
C THR A 4 -54.71 -8.50 -1.79
N LYS A 5 -54.06 -7.48 -1.19
CA LYS A 5 -53.35 -6.46 -1.96
C LYS A 5 -52.17 -7.14 -2.64
N LYS A 6 -52.27 -7.32 -3.96
CA LYS A 6 -51.15 -7.72 -4.82
C LYS A 6 -50.14 -6.57 -4.77
N ALA A 7 -48.97 -6.80 -4.17
CA ALA A 7 -47.87 -5.86 -4.23
C ALA A 7 -47.48 -5.68 -5.71
N ALA A 8 -47.42 -4.43 -6.18
CA ALA A 8 -46.95 -4.12 -7.51
C ALA A 8 -45.47 -4.54 -7.64
N PRO A 9 -45.01 -4.99 -8.81
CA PRO A 9 -43.59 -5.23 -9.02
C PRO A 9 -42.85 -3.91 -8.82
N VAL A 10 -41.86 -3.90 -7.93
CA VAL A 10 -40.89 -2.82 -7.87
C VAL A 10 -40.10 -2.91 -9.18
N GLU A 11 -40.36 -2.00 -10.12
CA GLU A 11 -39.47 -1.79 -11.26
C GLU A 11 -38.13 -1.31 -10.72
N GLN A 12 -37.24 -2.27 -10.48
CA GLN A 12 -35.84 -2.01 -10.21
C GLN A 12 -35.25 -1.52 -11.53
N SER A 13 -35.08 -0.21 -11.64
CA SER A 13 -34.33 0.40 -12.73
C SER A 13 -32.87 -0.05 -12.60
N ASP A 14 -32.55 -1.20 -13.18
CA ASP A 14 -31.20 -1.77 -13.36
C ASP A 14 -30.36 -0.94 -14.36
N ARG A 15 -30.38 0.38 -14.25
CA ARG A 15 -29.43 1.23 -14.97
C ARG A 15 -28.23 1.40 -14.07
N GLU A 16 -27.19 0.61 -14.33
CA GLU A 16 -25.84 0.94 -13.87
C GLU A 16 -25.60 2.43 -14.18
N PRO A 17 -25.14 3.23 -13.19
CA PRO A 17 -24.89 4.63 -13.43
C PRO A 17 -23.85 4.76 -14.54
N GLU A 18 -24.25 5.33 -15.68
CA GLU A 18 -23.34 5.57 -16.78
C GLU A 18 -22.21 6.49 -16.33
N LEU A 19 -20.96 6.05 -16.50
CA LEU A 19 -19.79 6.88 -16.25
C LEU A 19 -19.90 8.18 -17.06
N SER A 20 -19.60 9.32 -16.44
CA SER A 20 -19.49 10.58 -17.16
C SER A 20 -18.38 10.51 -18.23
N ALA A 21 -18.42 11.41 -19.21
CA ALA A 21 -17.35 11.50 -20.22
C ALA A 21 -15.97 11.68 -19.56
N TYR A 22 -15.89 12.46 -18.48
CA TYR A 22 -14.68 12.64 -17.68
C TYR A 22 -14.22 11.33 -17.02
N GLN A 23 -15.12 10.60 -16.35
CA GLN A 23 -14.81 9.33 -15.71
C GLN A 23 -14.32 8.28 -16.72
N ARG A 24 -14.96 8.19 -17.90
CA ARG A 24 -14.50 7.29 -18.98
C ARG A 24 -13.12 7.68 -19.49
N ALA A 25 -12.88 8.97 -19.73
CA ALA A 25 -11.58 9.45 -20.19
C ALA A 25 -10.47 9.15 -19.18
N MET A 26 -10.71 9.43 -17.89
CA MET A 26 -9.75 9.13 -16.82
C MET A 26 -9.50 7.62 -16.70
N ARG A 27 -10.56 6.80 -16.70
CA ARG A 27 -10.44 5.34 -16.64
C ARG A 27 -9.60 4.80 -17.81
N ASN A 28 -9.90 5.22 -19.04
CA ASN A 28 -9.17 4.77 -20.22
C ASN A 28 -7.70 5.18 -20.18
N ARG A 29 -7.41 6.41 -19.74
CA ARG A 29 -6.04 6.91 -19.55
C ARG A 29 -5.26 6.08 -18.53
N LEU A 30 -5.86 5.79 -17.37
CA LEU A 30 -5.24 4.96 -16.34
C LEU A 30 -5.03 3.53 -16.83
N LEU A 31 -5.99 2.94 -17.57
CA LEU A 31 -5.86 1.58 -18.12
C LEU A 31 -4.74 1.47 -19.16
N ALA A 32 -4.60 2.49 -20.01
CA ALA A 32 -3.60 2.54 -21.07
C ALA A 32 -2.16 2.76 -20.57
N ALA A 33 -1.98 3.24 -19.33
CA ALA A 33 -0.66 3.46 -18.76
C ALA A 33 0.00 2.14 -18.32
N PRO A 34 1.09 1.69 -18.99
CA PRO A 34 1.82 0.49 -18.56
C PRO A 34 2.54 0.75 -17.24
N ALA A 35 2.84 -0.32 -16.49
CA ALA A 35 3.72 -0.19 -15.34
C ALA A 35 5.14 0.14 -15.81
N VAL A 36 5.79 1.08 -15.13
CA VAL A 36 7.16 1.54 -15.42
C VAL A 36 7.96 1.59 -14.13
N PRO A 37 9.31 1.55 -14.19
CA PRO A 37 10.12 1.82 -13.01
C PRO A 37 9.79 3.18 -12.39
N ALA A 38 9.90 3.29 -11.07
CA ALA A 38 9.85 4.58 -10.40
C ALA A 38 10.98 5.48 -10.94
N PRO A 39 10.73 6.79 -11.14
CA PRO A 39 11.74 7.72 -11.63
C PRO A 39 12.80 7.98 -10.55
N GLU A 40 13.91 8.60 -10.95
CA GLU A 40 14.80 9.21 -9.96
C GLU A 40 14.04 10.20 -9.06
N PRO A 41 14.37 10.27 -7.76
CA PRO A 41 15.48 9.60 -7.06
C PRO A 41 15.17 8.17 -6.57
N TRP A 42 13.99 7.63 -6.85
CA TRP A 42 13.51 6.37 -6.29
C TRP A 42 14.21 5.16 -6.92
N ARG A 43 14.76 4.29 -6.07
CA ARG A 43 15.39 3.04 -6.49
C ARG A 43 14.73 1.88 -5.78
N ARG A 44 14.33 0.85 -6.52
CA ARG A 44 13.80 -0.37 -5.94
C ARG A 44 14.93 -1.13 -5.25
N VAL A 45 14.74 -1.45 -3.97
CA VAL A 45 15.74 -2.18 -3.16
C VAL A 45 15.26 -3.54 -2.70
N ALA A 46 13.96 -3.81 -2.76
CA ALA A 46 13.40 -5.10 -2.37
C ALA A 46 12.24 -5.54 -3.27
N PHE A 47 12.15 -6.86 -3.45
CA PHE A 47 10.95 -7.58 -3.87
C PHE A 47 10.94 -8.92 -3.14
N GLU A 48 10.30 -8.92 -1.98
CA GLU A 48 10.41 -10.01 -1.02
C GLU A 48 9.10 -10.80 -0.97
N PRO A 49 9.09 -12.09 -1.33
CA PRO A 49 7.93 -12.94 -1.15
C PRO A 49 7.59 -13.07 0.35
N VAL A 50 6.34 -12.77 0.69
CA VAL A 50 5.75 -12.94 2.02
C VAL A 50 4.35 -13.51 1.87
N GLY A 51 4.24 -14.83 1.95
CA GLY A 51 2.95 -15.51 1.87
C GLY A 51 2.01 -15.08 3.01
N GLY A 52 0.77 -14.72 2.67
CA GLY A 52 -0.24 -14.37 3.66
C GLY A 52 0.07 -13.07 4.40
N LEU A 53 0.71 -12.10 3.75
CA LEU A 53 0.98 -10.79 4.32
C LEU A 53 -0.35 -10.10 4.68
N LEU A 54 -0.45 -9.66 5.93
CA LEU A 54 -1.63 -9.00 6.50
C LEU A 54 -1.51 -7.49 6.44
N GLY A 55 -0.33 -6.94 6.73
CA GLY A 55 -0.07 -5.52 6.65
C GLY A 55 1.38 -5.19 6.93
N ILE A 56 1.71 -3.90 6.82
CA ILE A 56 3.05 -3.37 7.08
C ILE A 56 3.00 -2.09 7.91
N GLY A 57 4.09 -1.79 8.60
CA GLY A 57 4.24 -0.55 9.35
C GLY A 57 5.68 -0.06 9.36
N PHE A 58 5.87 1.25 9.42
CA PHE A 58 7.19 1.86 9.50
C PHE A 58 7.61 2.09 10.95
N ALA A 59 8.91 1.91 11.20
CA ALA A 59 9.58 2.34 12.41
C ALA A 59 10.91 3.00 12.05
N SER A 60 11.49 3.76 12.98
CA SER A 60 12.83 4.31 12.82
C SER A 60 13.83 3.47 13.61
N HIS A 61 14.94 3.09 12.98
CA HIS A 61 16.04 2.48 13.69
C HIS A 61 16.54 3.45 14.78
N PRO A 62 16.66 3.03 16.06
CA PRO A 62 16.95 3.95 17.16
C PRO A 62 18.29 4.68 17.01
N ASP A 63 19.33 3.98 16.54
CA ASP A 63 20.66 4.59 16.40
C ASP A 63 20.87 5.37 15.10
N SER A 64 20.45 4.82 13.95
CA SER A 64 20.73 5.40 12.64
C SER A 64 19.63 6.33 12.12
N GLY A 65 18.42 6.26 12.68
CA GLY A 65 17.25 6.98 12.17
C GLY A 65 16.76 6.50 10.81
N ARG A 66 17.32 5.41 10.27
CA ARG A 66 16.89 4.82 9.00
C ARG A 66 15.48 4.25 9.12
N ASP A 67 14.75 4.28 8.01
CA ASP A 67 13.44 3.66 7.92
C ASP A 67 13.59 2.13 8.01
N LEU A 68 12.77 1.53 8.87
CA LEU A 68 12.56 0.09 8.96
C LEU A 68 11.11 -0.22 8.58
N VAL A 69 10.88 -1.36 7.93
CA VAL A 69 9.54 -1.84 7.60
C VAL A 69 9.27 -3.14 8.33
N MET A 70 8.30 -3.12 9.23
CA MET A 70 7.77 -4.32 9.85
C MET A 70 6.66 -4.88 8.95
N VAL A 71 6.69 -6.20 8.75
CA VAL A 71 5.70 -6.97 8.02
C VAL A 71 5.02 -7.92 8.98
N VAL A 72 3.69 -7.91 8.97
CA VAL A 72 2.85 -8.86 9.70
C VAL A 72 2.25 -9.82 8.67
N SER A 73 2.41 -11.12 8.88
CA SER A 73 1.89 -12.19 8.00
C SER A 73 1.33 -13.35 8.81
N HIS A 74 0.60 -14.25 8.16
CA HIS A 74 0.12 -15.48 8.79
C HIS A 74 1.24 -16.36 9.35
N ASP A 75 2.44 -16.33 8.76
CA ASP A 75 3.59 -17.09 9.25
C ASP A 75 4.40 -16.31 10.32
N GLY A 76 3.82 -15.25 10.90
CA GLY A 76 4.45 -14.39 11.89
C GLY A 76 5.00 -13.09 11.30
N HIS A 77 5.92 -12.45 12.01
CA HIS A 77 6.39 -11.10 11.72
C HIS A 77 7.84 -11.06 11.22
N GLY A 78 8.16 -10.08 10.38
CA GLY A 78 9.51 -9.80 9.91
C GLY A 78 9.81 -8.31 9.93
N LEU A 79 11.08 -7.94 10.12
CA LEU A 79 11.54 -6.55 10.08
C LEU A 79 12.61 -6.42 9.01
N PHE A 80 12.49 -5.40 8.17
CA PHE A 80 13.38 -5.13 7.06
C PHE A 80 14.04 -3.76 7.23
N ASP A 81 15.33 -3.66 6.89
CA ASP A 81 15.98 -2.37 6.65
C ASP A 81 15.49 -1.85 5.29
N ALA A 82 14.87 -0.65 5.28
CA ALA A 82 14.22 -0.15 4.09
C ALA A 82 15.16 0.48 3.06
N VAL A 83 16.43 0.69 3.43
CA VAL A 83 17.49 1.20 2.55
C VAL A 83 18.16 0.02 1.83
N THR A 84 18.42 -1.07 2.55
CA THR A 84 19.08 -2.26 1.97
C THR A 84 18.11 -3.28 1.41
N GLY A 85 16.86 -3.28 1.87
CA GLY A 85 15.88 -4.32 1.57
C GLY A 85 16.10 -5.62 2.36
N GLU A 86 17.11 -5.68 3.23
CA GLU A 86 17.46 -6.90 3.95
C GLU A 86 16.51 -7.13 5.13
N LYS A 87 16.13 -8.39 5.34
CA LYS A 87 15.39 -8.83 6.52
C LYS A 87 16.34 -8.94 7.71
N ILE A 88 16.20 -8.04 8.68
CA ILE A 88 17.09 -7.92 9.84
C ILE A 88 16.56 -8.59 11.11
N ALA A 89 15.26 -8.88 11.19
CA ALA A 89 14.67 -9.66 12.28
C ALA A 89 13.46 -10.48 11.81
N ARG A 90 13.17 -11.57 12.52
CA ARG A 90 12.04 -12.47 12.24
C ARG A 90 11.53 -13.11 13.53
N ASP A 91 10.23 -13.07 13.71
CA ASP A 91 9.51 -13.85 14.73
C ASP A 91 8.46 -14.74 14.05
N ARG A 92 8.64 -16.06 14.13
CA ARG A 92 7.77 -17.06 13.46
C ARG A 92 6.54 -17.43 14.27
N ASP A 93 6.54 -17.18 15.56
CA ASP A 93 5.50 -17.64 16.47
C ASP A 93 5.21 -16.54 17.50
N PRO A 94 4.72 -15.37 17.03
CA PRO A 94 4.34 -14.29 17.94
C PRO A 94 3.21 -14.77 18.87
N ASP A 95 3.15 -14.21 20.08
CA ASP A 95 2.04 -14.49 21.00
C ASP A 95 0.69 -14.29 20.27
N PRO A 96 -0.28 -15.21 20.40
CA PRO A 96 -1.59 -15.08 19.77
C PRO A 96 -2.23 -13.69 19.91
N VAL A 97 -2.05 -13.00 21.05
CA VAL A 97 -2.63 -11.65 21.26
C VAL A 97 -1.90 -10.54 20.50
N ASP A 98 -0.67 -10.79 20.08
CA ASP A 98 0.16 -9.84 19.33
C ASP A 98 0.33 -10.25 17.85
N SER A 99 -0.15 -11.44 17.47
CA SER A 99 0.02 -12.04 16.14
C SER A 99 -0.61 -11.22 15.01
N THR A 100 -1.69 -10.48 15.29
CA THR A 100 -2.38 -9.58 14.36
C THR A 100 -2.66 -8.22 15.00
N PRO A 101 -2.77 -7.13 14.21
CA PRO A 101 -2.90 -5.78 14.76
C PRO A 101 -4.29 -5.46 15.31
N ASP A 102 -5.33 -6.24 14.97
CA ASP A 102 -6.73 -5.98 15.33
C ASP A 102 -7.08 -6.28 16.80
N ALA A 103 -6.15 -6.87 17.56
CA ALA A 103 -6.29 -7.06 19.00
C ALA A 103 -6.24 -5.73 19.79
N VAL A 104 -5.73 -4.65 19.20
CA VAL A 104 -5.58 -3.34 19.84
C VAL A 104 -6.18 -2.21 18.99
N ALA A 105 -6.70 -1.17 19.64
CA ALA A 105 -7.45 -0.10 18.98
C ALA A 105 -6.64 0.74 17.98
N ASP A 106 -5.31 0.81 18.14
CA ASP A 106 -4.42 1.58 17.28
C ASP A 106 -3.82 0.77 16.12
N LEU A 107 -4.29 -0.47 15.93
CA LEU A 107 -3.87 -1.39 14.87
C LEU A 107 -2.36 -1.60 14.86
N SER A 108 -1.76 -1.95 16.00
CA SER A 108 -0.31 -2.08 16.15
C SER A 108 0.13 -3.47 16.60
N CYS A 109 1.37 -3.84 16.28
CA CYS A 109 2.05 -5.05 16.76
C CYS A 109 3.34 -4.68 17.51
N PRO A 110 3.85 -5.53 18.41
CA PRO A 110 5.16 -5.33 19.05
C PRO A 110 6.30 -5.28 18.03
N GLY A 111 7.22 -4.33 18.19
CA GLY A 111 8.40 -4.23 17.34
C GLY A 111 9.37 -5.40 17.54
N LEU A 112 10.16 -5.69 16.50
CA LEU A 112 11.20 -6.71 16.50
C LEU A 112 12.60 -6.10 16.52
N GLY A 113 13.60 -6.89 16.93
CA GLY A 113 15.01 -6.53 16.76
C GLY A 113 15.34 -5.13 17.35
N PRO A 114 15.92 -4.21 16.56
CA PRO A 114 16.29 -2.86 17.03
C PRO A 114 15.12 -2.02 17.56
N VAL A 115 13.89 -2.34 17.20
CA VAL A 115 12.69 -1.60 17.66
C VAL A 115 11.87 -2.40 18.68
N ALA A 116 12.45 -3.47 19.24
CA ALA A 116 11.86 -4.19 20.35
C ALA A 116 11.58 -3.26 21.54
N GLY A 117 10.46 -3.47 22.22
CA GLY A 117 9.99 -2.59 23.30
C GLY A 117 9.20 -1.36 22.83
N SER A 118 9.05 -1.16 21.52
CA SER A 118 8.10 -0.22 20.92
C SER A 118 6.95 -0.97 20.23
N ARG A 119 5.89 -0.25 19.83
CA ARG A 119 4.81 -0.80 18.98
C ARG A 119 4.86 -0.14 17.60
N VAL A 120 4.61 -0.93 16.57
CA VAL A 120 4.56 -0.48 15.18
C VAL A 120 3.11 -0.50 14.72
N ARG A 121 2.60 0.65 14.26
CA ARG A 121 1.26 0.76 13.67
C ARG A 121 1.26 0.14 12.28
N ILE A 122 0.30 -0.73 12.02
CA ILE A 122 0.22 -1.56 10.83
C ILE A 122 -0.93 -1.08 9.95
N ALA A 123 -0.62 -0.79 8.69
CA ALA A 123 -1.58 -0.56 7.63
C ALA A 123 -1.73 -1.84 6.79
N GLY A 124 -2.96 -2.26 6.51
CA GLY A 124 -3.20 -3.54 5.84
C GLY A 124 -4.65 -3.97 5.83
N LEU A 125 -4.84 -5.29 5.88
CA LEU A 125 -6.12 -5.99 5.90
C LEU A 125 -7.09 -5.46 6.95
N PHE A 126 -6.59 -5.07 8.12
CA PHE A 126 -7.39 -4.62 9.25
C PHE A 126 -7.64 -3.10 9.26
N GLY A 127 -7.22 -2.39 8.20
CA GLY A 127 -7.33 -0.94 8.07
C GLY A 127 -5.99 -0.23 8.31
N GLY A 128 -6.06 0.99 8.84
CA GLY A 128 -4.91 1.88 8.98
C GLY A 128 -4.59 2.64 7.69
N GLY A 129 -3.41 3.27 7.64
CA GLY A 129 -2.95 4.02 6.48
C GLY A 129 -1.49 4.41 6.60
N LEU A 130 -0.80 4.45 5.45
CA LEU A 130 0.55 4.99 5.32
C LEU A 130 0.49 6.44 4.82
N HIS A 131 1.61 7.15 4.87
CA HIS A 131 1.68 8.50 4.33
C HIS A 131 1.49 8.47 2.81
N THR A 132 0.66 9.35 2.26
CA THR A 132 0.42 9.44 0.81
C THR A 132 1.15 10.60 0.16
N THR A 133 1.77 11.47 0.95
CA THR A 133 2.57 12.59 0.49
C THR A 133 3.86 12.72 1.29
N THR A 134 4.83 13.41 0.70
CA THR A 134 6.13 13.74 1.29
C THR A 134 6.31 15.26 1.33
N GLU A 135 7.25 15.75 2.15
CA GLU A 135 7.54 17.18 2.27
C GLU A 135 8.14 17.76 0.97
N ASP A 136 8.91 16.96 0.22
CA ASP A 136 9.53 17.34 -1.05
C ASP A 136 8.60 17.19 -2.26
N GLY A 137 7.30 16.95 -2.03
CA GLY A 137 6.26 17.10 -3.05
C GLY A 137 5.85 15.81 -3.76
N TRP A 138 6.43 14.64 -3.42
CA TRP A 138 5.95 13.36 -3.95
C TRP A 138 4.58 13.01 -3.40
N THR A 139 3.72 12.48 -4.28
CA THR A 139 2.39 11.97 -3.95
C THR A 139 2.24 10.55 -4.47
N LEU A 140 1.64 9.68 -3.65
CA LEU A 140 1.33 8.29 -3.96
C LEU A 140 -0.18 8.08 -3.89
N GLU A 141 -0.74 7.49 -4.94
CA GLU A 141 -2.17 7.24 -5.07
C GLU A 141 -2.43 5.78 -5.47
N VAL A 142 -3.43 5.17 -4.85
CA VAL A 142 -3.93 3.84 -5.23
C VAL A 142 -5.23 4.00 -5.99
N VAL A 143 -5.29 3.47 -7.21
CA VAL A 143 -6.48 3.54 -8.07
C VAL A 143 -6.88 2.16 -8.59
N ALA A 144 -8.17 1.91 -8.76
CA ALA A 144 -8.71 0.66 -9.28
C ALA A 144 -9.56 0.90 -10.56
N PRO A 145 -8.96 1.33 -11.69
CA PRO A 145 -9.71 1.64 -12.91
C PRO A 145 -10.39 0.41 -13.53
N ALA A 146 -9.96 -0.80 -13.16
CA ALA A 146 -10.60 -2.06 -13.47
C ALA A 146 -10.52 -2.98 -12.24
N TRP A 147 -11.29 -2.62 -11.20
CA TRP A 147 -11.43 -3.41 -9.98
C TRP A 147 -11.57 -4.91 -10.29
N PRO A 148 -10.87 -5.82 -9.56
CA PRO A 148 -10.06 -5.57 -8.35
C PRO A 148 -8.60 -5.18 -8.63
N ASN A 149 -8.22 -4.88 -9.87
CA ASN A 149 -6.81 -4.63 -10.21
C ASN A 149 -6.40 -3.21 -9.83
N GLU A 150 -5.79 -3.09 -8.67
CA GLU A 150 -5.27 -1.83 -8.13
C GLU A 150 -3.92 -1.48 -8.75
N ARG A 151 -3.67 -0.17 -8.85
CA ARG A 151 -2.46 0.40 -9.39
C ARG A 151 -1.94 1.43 -8.42
N VAL A 152 -0.63 1.40 -8.15
CA VAL A 152 0.05 2.41 -7.35
C VAL A 152 0.68 3.41 -8.32
N LEU A 153 0.25 4.65 -8.20
CA LEU A 153 0.74 5.78 -8.97
C LEU A 153 1.64 6.64 -8.10
N LEU A 154 2.73 7.11 -8.68
CA LEU A 154 3.64 8.09 -8.08
C LEU A 154 3.64 9.35 -8.94
N SER A 155 3.70 10.52 -8.32
CA SER A 155 3.79 11.82 -9.01
C SER A 155 4.63 12.80 -8.20
N GLY A 156 5.32 13.72 -8.89
CA GLY A 156 6.19 14.73 -8.28
C GLY A 156 5.59 16.14 -8.24
N ASP A 157 4.44 16.37 -8.87
CA ASP A 157 3.77 17.68 -8.96
C ASP A 157 2.38 17.72 -8.31
N GLY A 158 2.08 16.75 -7.43
CA GLY A 158 0.81 16.61 -6.72
C GLY A 158 -0.15 15.61 -7.36
N GLY A 159 -1.19 15.22 -6.59
CA GLY A 159 -2.11 14.12 -6.92
C GLY A 159 -3.01 14.32 -8.15
N LEU A 160 -4.08 13.53 -8.24
CA LEU A 160 -5.00 13.57 -9.37
C LEU A 160 -5.50 15.00 -9.71
N PRO A 161 -5.67 15.34 -11.00
CA PRO A 161 -5.81 14.43 -12.15
C PRO A 161 -4.53 14.05 -12.90
N HIS A 162 -3.33 14.24 -12.33
CA HIS A 162 -2.03 14.04 -13.01
C HIS A 162 -1.98 14.69 -14.40
N PRO A 163 -1.88 16.03 -14.47
CA PRO A 163 -1.70 16.73 -15.73
C PRO A 163 -0.36 16.34 -16.38
N GLY A 164 -0.35 16.07 -17.69
CA GLY A 164 0.88 15.80 -18.46
C GLY A 164 1.16 14.33 -18.78
N PRO A 165 2.27 14.01 -19.46
CA PRO A 165 2.53 12.65 -19.96
C PRO A 165 2.85 11.62 -18.86
N HIS A 166 2.36 10.39 -19.06
CA HIS A 166 2.77 9.23 -18.26
C HIS A 166 4.25 8.93 -18.50
N GLY A 167 5.01 8.65 -17.43
CA GLY A 167 6.46 8.44 -17.50
C GLY A 167 7.29 9.72 -17.34
N GLU A 168 6.64 10.89 -17.30
CA GLU A 168 7.29 12.19 -17.14
C GLU A 168 6.82 12.97 -15.91
N ARG A 169 5.51 13.00 -15.66
CA ARG A 169 4.90 13.73 -14.52
C ARG A 169 4.34 12.80 -13.46
N TRP A 170 3.90 11.63 -13.90
CA TRP A 170 3.36 10.57 -13.07
C TRP A 170 3.74 9.21 -13.64
N TRP A 171 3.84 8.22 -12.76
CA TRP A 171 4.33 6.88 -13.06
C TRP A 171 3.42 5.85 -12.42
N HIS A 172 3.00 4.86 -13.20
CA HIS A 172 2.38 3.65 -12.65
C HIS A 172 3.51 2.71 -12.20
N ILE A 173 3.84 2.72 -10.89
CA ILE A 173 5.04 2.04 -10.36
C ILE A 173 4.78 0.61 -9.89
N PHE A 174 3.52 0.26 -9.62
CA PHE A 174 3.13 -1.09 -9.22
C PHE A 174 1.72 -1.43 -9.67
N HIS A 175 1.52 -2.67 -10.13
CA HIS A 175 0.24 -3.20 -10.58
C HIS A 175 -0.12 -4.46 -9.76
N SER A 176 -1.19 -4.36 -8.97
CA SER A 176 -1.75 -5.50 -8.22
C SER A 176 -2.73 -6.27 -9.11
N ASN A 177 -2.23 -7.23 -9.89
CA ASN A 177 -3.04 -8.03 -10.82
C ASN A 177 -3.17 -9.52 -10.43
N HIS A 178 -2.43 -9.97 -9.40
CA HIS A 178 -2.38 -11.36 -8.97
C HIS A 178 -2.59 -11.54 -7.47
N SER A 179 -2.37 -10.50 -6.68
CA SER A 179 -2.53 -10.52 -5.23
C SER A 179 -3.23 -9.24 -4.80
N GLU A 180 -3.99 -9.33 -3.71
CA GLU A 180 -4.73 -8.21 -3.14
C GLU A 180 -3.72 -7.19 -2.58
N LEU A 181 -3.89 -5.91 -2.90
CA LEU A 181 -3.08 -4.86 -2.29
C LEU A 181 -3.46 -4.76 -0.81
N ARG A 182 -2.46 -4.76 0.07
CA ARG A 182 -2.66 -4.60 1.52
C ARG A 182 -2.39 -3.17 1.95
N ALA A 183 -1.30 -2.59 1.49
CA ALA A 183 -0.97 -1.21 1.77
C ALA A 183 0.00 -0.65 0.72
N ALA A 184 -0.05 0.66 0.51
CA ALA A 184 0.95 1.38 -0.25
C ALA A 184 1.12 2.79 0.33
N GLY A 185 2.36 3.28 0.41
CA GLY A 185 2.63 4.64 0.88
C GLY A 185 4.09 4.87 1.26
N PHE A 186 4.34 6.07 1.75
CA PHE A 186 5.65 6.53 2.20
C PHE A 186 5.90 6.21 3.67
N SER A 187 7.18 6.09 4.01
CA SER A 187 7.64 6.20 5.40
C SER A 187 7.34 7.59 5.97
N PRO A 188 7.29 7.73 7.31
CA PRO A 188 7.16 9.04 7.95
C PRO A 188 8.30 10.02 7.58
N SER A 189 9.49 9.52 7.23
CA SER A 189 10.59 10.37 6.76
C SER A 189 10.47 10.78 5.29
N GLY A 190 9.53 10.20 4.54
CA GLY A 190 9.33 10.46 3.12
C GLY A 190 10.41 9.88 2.20
N ARG A 191 11.37 9.10 2.73
CA ARG A 191 12.52 8.59 1.98
C ARG A 191 12.36 7.16 1.48
N THR A 192 11.27 6.50 1.87
CA THR A 192 10.96 5.12 1.47
C THR A 192 9.53 5.03 0.97
N ILE A 193 9.32 4.32 -0.15
CA ILE A 193 8.00 3.82 -0.57
C ILE A 193 7.94 2.34 -0.23
N ALA A 194 6.82 1.93 0.37
CA ALA A 194 6.48 0.52 0.52
C ALA A 194 5.17 0.23 -0.21
N VAL A 195 5.14 -0.91 -0.91
CA VAL A 195 3.94 -1.50 -1.48
C VAL A 195 3.88 -2.95 -1.01
N ALA A 196 2.79 -3.33 -0.37
CA ALA A 196 2.57 -4.67 0.14
C ALA A 196 1.30 -5.26 -0.48
N THR A 197 1.40 -6.48 -0.98
CA THR A 197 0.27 -7.31 -1.39
C THR A 197 0.07 -8.43 -0.38
N SER A 198 -0.94 -9.29 -0.56
CA SER A 198 -1.09 -10.49 0.24
C SER A 198 0.02 -11.55 0.05
N SER A 199 0.94 -11.36 -0.91
CA SER A 199 2.00 -12.33 -1.23
C SER A 199 3.42 -11.76 -1.29
N ASP A 200 3.60 -10.43 -1.31
CA ASP A 200 4.91 -9.81 -1.46
C ASP A 200 5.02 -8.42 -0.84
N LEU A 201 6.26 -8.02 -0.56
CA LEU A 201 6.66 -6.66 -0.20
C LEU A 201 7.60 -6.10 -1.27
N SER A 202 7.29 -4.92 -1.79
CA SER A 202 8.17 -4.12 -2.65
C SER A 202 8.59 -2.83 -1.94
N LEU A 203 9.89 -2.51 -1.97
CA LEU A 203 10.44 -1.30 -1.36
C LEU A 203 11.23 -0.48 -2.37
N TRP A 204 11.08 0.84 -2.29
CA TRP A 204 11.92 1.81 -2.97
C TRP A 204 12.46 2.82 -1.98
N THR A 205 13.67 3.31 -2.20
CA THR A 205 14.29 4.34 -1.37
C THR A 205 14.94 5.42 -2.22
N THR A 206 15.01 6.64 -1.67
CA THR A 206 15.83 7.73 -2.21
C THR A 206 17.24 7.76 -1.60
N GLU A 207 17.47 7.00 -0.53
CA GLU A 207 18.78 6.95 0.13
C GLU A 207 19.83 6.23 -0.72
N VAL A 208 21.07 6.72 -0.63
CA VAL A 208 22.24 6.09 -1.25
C VAL A 208 22.85 5.12 -0.26
N ARG A 209 23.13 3.89 -0.69
CA ARG A 209 23.88 2.92 0.13
C ARG A 209 25.29 3.46 0.37
N SER A 210 25.60 3.81 1.61
CA SER A 210 27.00 3.97 2.04
C SER A 210 27.62 2.57 2.13
N HIS A 211 28.68 2.34 1.35
CA HIS A 211 29.47 1.10 1.37
C HIS A 211 30.26 0.94 2.67
#